data_AF-A0A2V7GGQ7-F1
#
_entry.id   AF-A0A2V7GGQ7-F1
#
_cell.length_a   1.000
_cell.length_b   1.000
_cell.length_c   1.000
_cell.angle_alpha   90.00
_cell.angle_beta   90.00
_cell.angle_gamma   90.00
#
_symmetry.space_group_name_H-M   'P 1'
#
loop_
_entity.id
_entity.type
_entity.pdbx_description
1 polymer ?
#
loop_
_entity_poly.entity_id
_entity_poly.type
_entity_poly.pdbx_seq_one_letter_code
_entity_poly.pdbx_strand_id
1 'polypeptide(L)'
;MVPPGALLKPVTINAKTAGGTGNAVAFKPEGLTFSIPADLTLSYANCSTNGTTAAKQVAYTTDALGVISLVPSLDNLIAQKVTGQVSHFSNYAIAW
;
A
#
# COMPACT_ATOMS: atom_id res chain seq x y z
N MET A 1 7.15 2.34 6.07
CA MET A 1 8.39 2.20 6.85
C MET A 1 8.98 0.84 6.58
N VAL A 2 10.25 0.76 6.17
CA VAL A 2 10.97 -0.51 5.99
C VAL A 2 11.89 -0.69 7.19
N PRO A 3 11.73 -1.75 8.01
CA PRO A 3 12.55 -1.92 9.21
C PRO A 3 14.00 -2.32 8.89
N PRO A 4 14.96 -2.04 9.79
CA PRO A 4 16.34 -2.51 9.65
C PRO A 4 16.39 -4.04 9.50
N GLY A 5 17.14 -4.55 8.52
CA GLY A 5 17.24 -5.99 8.26
C GLY A 5 16.10 -6.58 7.43
N ALA A 6 15.09 -5.78 7.02
CA ALA A 6 14.08 -6.23 6.07
C ALA A 6 14.66 -6.64 4.71
N LEU A 7 15.80 -6.04 4.33
CA LEU A 7 16.48 -6.23 3.06
C LEU A 7 17.91 -6.73 3.31
N LEU A 8 18.25 -7.88 2.73
CA LEU A 8 19.59 -8.48 2.85
C LEU A 8 20.68 -7.72 2.07
N LYS A 9 20.27 -6.89 1.11
CA LYS A 9 21.16 -6.08 0.27
C LYS A 9 20.59 -4.67 0.12
N PRO A 10 21.44 -3.65 -0.07
CA PRO A 10 20.99 -2.32 -0.44
C PRO A 10 20.24 -2.41 -1.78
N VAL A 11 19.00 -1.92 -1.81
CA VAL A 11 18.20 -1.86 -3.04
C VAL A 11 17.58 -0.49 -3.18
N THR A 12 17.57 0.03 -4.41
CA THR A 12 16.90 1.27 -4.74
C THR A 12 15.41 1.00 -4.81
N ILE A 13 14.65 1.65 -3.93
CA ILE A 13 13.20 1.54 -3.88
C ILE A 13 12.62 2.69 -4.70
N ASN A 14 11.98 2.35 -5.81
CA ASN A 14 11.21 3.33 -6.57
C ASN A 14 9.75 3.23 -6.14
N ALA A 15 9.29 4.22 -5.38
CA ALA A 15 7.89 4.39 -5.04
C ALA A 15 7.29 5.45 -5.97
N LYS A 16 6.32 5.06 -6.79
CA LYS A 16 5.59 5.99 -7.66
C LYS A 16 4.11 5.93 -7.31
N THR A 17 3.46 7.08 -7.20
CA THR A 17 1.99 7.10 -7.16
C THR A 17 1.48 6.61 -8.52
N ALA A 18 0.75 5.49 -8.53
CA ALA A 18 0.11 5.01 -9.73
C ALA A 18 -1.04 5.98 -10.02
N GLY A 19 -0.79 6.95 -10.92
CA GLY A 19 -1.74 8.01 -11.24
C GLY A 19 -3.07 7.43 -11.69
N GLY A 20 -4.17 7.92 -11.10
CA GLY A 20 -5.53 7.45 -11.34
C GLY A 20 -6.53 7.95 -10.29
N THR A 21 -7.78 7.51 -10.38
CA THR A 21 -8.84 7.72 -9.37
C THR A 21 -8.63 6.78 -8.19
N GLY A 22 -7.70 7.13 -7.30
CA GLY A 22 -7.42 6.37 -6.08
C GLY A 22 -5.98 6.56 -5.61
N ASN A 23 -5.74 6.42 -4.32
CA ASN A 23 -4.38 6.46 -3.80
C ASN A 23 -3.75 5.07 -3.96
N ALA A 24 -2.91 4.97 -4.99
CA ALA A 24 -2.17 3.77 -5.32
C ALA A 24 -0.67 4.08 -5.42
N VAL A 25 0.14 3.11 -5.03
CA VAL A 25 1.60 3.19 -5.03
C VAL A 25 2.17 1.95 -5.69
N ALA A 26 3.12 2.16 -6.60
CA ALA A 26 3.90 1.12 -7.23
C ALA A 26 5.29 1.11 -6.61
N PHE A 27 5.69 -0.01 -6.01
CA PHE A 27 7.06 -0.24 -5.57
C PHE A 27 7.82 -1.12 -6.55
N LYS A 28 8.95 -0.63 -7.05
CA LYS A 28 9.88 -1.38 -7.89
C LYS A 28 11.26 -1.53 -7.23
N PRO A 29 12.00 -2.62 -7.49
CA PRO A 29 11.66 -3.74 -8.38
C PRO A 29 10.59 -4.68 -7.78
N GLU A 30 9.69 -5.19 -8.62
CA GLU A 30 8.60 -6.08 -8.19
C GLU A 30 9.11 -7.44 -7.70
N GLY A 31 8.40 -8.04 -6.75
CA GLY A 31 8.66 -9.39 -6.25
C GLY A 31 9.82 -9.49 -5.25
N LEU A 32 10.52 -8.39 -4.98
CA LEU A 32 11.53 -8.38 -3.94
C LEU A 32 10.85 -8.53 -2.58
N THR A 33 11.15 -9.64 -1.90
CA THR A 33 10.55 -10.00 -0.62
C THR A 33 11.37 -9.46 0.54
N PHE A 34 10.68 -8.92 1.54
CA PHE A 34 11.28 -8.51 2.79
C PHE A 34 11.36 -9.68 3.77
N SER A 35 12.50 -9.85 4.42
CA SER A 35 12.61 -10.81 5.54
C SER A 35 11.79 -10.38 6.77
N ILE A 36 11.56 -9.07 6.90
CA ILE A 36 10.74 -8.47 7.96
C ILE A 36 9.66 -7.64 7.27
N PRO A 37 8.37 -7.85 7.57
CA PRO A 37 7.30 -7.08 6.95
C PRO A 37 7.49 -5.57 7.15
N ALA A 38 7.16 -4.80 6.12
CA ALA A 38 7.21 -3.35 6.12
C ALA A 38 5.79 -2.78 6.28
N ASP A 39 5.68 -1.61 6.91
CA ASP A 39 4.38 -0.93 7.05
C ASP A 39 4.17 0.03 5.88
N LEU A 40 3.05 -0.12 5.19
CA LEU A 40 2.62 0.79 4.13
C LEU A 40 1.44 1.62 4.59
N THR A 41 1.67 2.91 4.85
CA THR A 41 0.61 3.86 5.17
C THR A 41 0.22 4.67 3.93
N LEU A 42 -1.05 4.57 3.55
CA LEU A 42 -1.66 5.36 2.47
C LEU A 42 -2.70 6.30 3.07
N SER A 43 -2.57 7.59 2.78
CA SER A 43 -3.60 8.58 3.11
C SER A 43 -4.73 8.51 2.09
N TYR A 44 -5.97 8.74 2.50
CA TYR A 44 -7.14 8.97 1.63
C TYR A 44 -7.86 10.27 1.95
N ALA A 45 -7.22 11.17 2.71
CA ALA A 45 -7.77 12.49 3.01
C ALA A 45 -8.08 13.34 1.77
N ASN A 46 -7.38 13.10 0.66
CA ASN A 46 -7.61 13.76 -0.64
C ASN A 46 -8.73 13.11 -1.47
N CYS A 47 -9.26 11.97 -1.05
CA CYS A 47 -10.38 11.32 -1.73
C CYS A 47 -11.70 11.79 -1.10
N SER A 48 -12.66 12.19 -1.93
CA SER A 48 -14.04 12.42 -1.50
C SER A 48 -14.66 11.08 -1.09
N THR A 49 -14.47 10.71 0.17
CA THR A 49 -15.15 9.58 0.79
C THR A 49 -16.61 10.00 0.97
N ASN A 50 -17.42 9.83 -0.09
CA ASN A 50 -18.85 10.20 -0.12
C ASN A 50 -19.66 9.43 0.93
N GLY A 51 -19.51 9.76 2.21
CA GLY A 51 -20.25 9.16 3.32
C GLY A 51 -20.00 7.66 3.56
N THR A 52 -19.11 7.00 2.81
CA THR A 52 -18.79 5.58 3.03
C THR A 52 -18.05 5.40 4.35
N THR A 53 -18.71 4.73 5.29
CA THR A 53 -18.16 4.25 6.58
C THR A 53 -17.44 2.91 6.46
N ALA A 54 -17.36 2.34 5.25
CA ALA A 54 -16.65 1.11 4.99
C ALA A 54 -15.16 1.28 5.35
N ALA A 55 -14.66 0.39 6.23
CA ALA A 55 -13.28 0.36 6.61
C ALA A 55 -12.41 0.15 5.37
N LYS A 56 -11.48 1.07 5.13
CA LYS A 56 -10.59 0.99 3.97
C LYS A 56 -9.50 -0.02 4.23
N GLN A 57 -9.11 -0.72 3.17
CA GLN A 57 -8.07 -1.73 3.24
C GLN A 57 -6.98 -1.47 2.22
N VAL A 58 -5.77 -1.99 2.49
CA VAL A 58 -4.71 -2.02 1.48
C VAL A 58 -4.91 -3.26 0.62
N ALA A 59 -5.08 -3.07 -0.68
CA ALA A 59 -5.14 -4.13 -1.66
C ALA A 59 -3.82 -4.26 -2.39
N TYR A 60 -3.34 -5.49 -2.53
CA TYR A 60 -2.32 -5.86 -3.49
C TYR A 60 -2.96 -5.87 -4.90
N THR A 61 -2.39 -5.12 -5.84
CA THR A 61 -2.96 -4.95 -7.19
C THR A 61 -1.97 -5.28 -8.29
N THR A 62 -2.49 -5.44 -9.51
CA THR A 62 -1.71 -5.39 -10.75
C THR A 62 -1.38 -3.93 -11.14
N ASP A 63 -0.54 -3.73 -12.17
CA ASP A 63 -0.27 -2.40 -12.74
C ASP A 63 -1.54 -1.70 -13.27
N ALA A 64 -2.56 -2.48 -13.64
CA ALA A 64 -3.86 -1.99 -14.09
C ALA A 64 -4.86 -1.74 -12.94
N LEU A 65 -4.39 -1.70 -11.68
CA LEU A 65 -5.21 -1.56 -10.47
C LEU A 65 -6.22 -2.70 -10.23
N GLY A 66 -6.07 -3.84 -10.91
CA GLY A 66 -6.85 -5.03 -10.61
C GLY A 66 -6.45 -5.62 -9.27
N VAL A 67 -7.39 -5.75 -8.33
CA VAL A 67 -7.16 -6.29 -6.99
C VAL A 67 -6.84 -7.78 -7.07
N ILE A 68 -5.65 -8.16 -6.62
CA ILE A 68 -5.18 -9.55 -6.54
C ILE A 68 -5.55 -10.13 -5.18
N SER A 69 -5.23 -9.41 -4.10
CA SER A 69 -5.54 -9.82 -2.73
C SER A 69 -5.65 -8.62 -1.81
N LEU A 70 -6.39 -8.77 -0.71
CA LEU A 70 -6.36 -7.81 0.39
C LEU A 70 -5.17 -8.12 1.31
N VAL A 71 -4.56 -7.07 1.84
CA VAL A 71 -3.45 -7.12 2.78
C VAL A 71 -4.00 -6.82 4.18
N PRO A 72 -3.53 -7.50 5.25
CA PRO A 72 -3.88 -7.12 6.61
C PRO A 72 -3.58 -5.64 6.85
N SER A 73 -4.63 -4.87 7.11
CA SER A 73 -4.56 -3.43 7.19
C SER A 73 -5.44 -2.86 8.29
N LEU A 74 -4.94 -1.82 8.93
CA LEU A 74 -5.63 -1.05 9.95
C LEU A 74 -6.04 0.30 9.37
N ASP A 75 -7.34 0.56 9.36
CA ASP A 75 -7.90 1.83 8.94
C ASP A 75 -7.99 2.81 10.11
N ASN A 76 -7.52 4.03 9.90
CA ASN A 76 -7.65 5.14 10.83
C ASN A 76 -8.56 6.21 10.21
N LEU A 77 -9.85 6.07 10.51
CA LEU A 77 -10.92 6.97 10.03
C LEU A 77 -10.71 8.43 10.43
N ILE A 78 -10.11 8.68 11.61
CA ILE A 78 -9.86 10.02 12.13
C ILE A 78 -8.74 10.70 11.34
N ALA A 79 -7.63 9.99 11.11
CA ALA A 79 -6.49 10.50 10.37
C ALA A 79 -6.66 10.38 8.84
N GLN A 80 -7.73 9.73 8.39
CA GLN A 80 -8.01 9.36 7.00
C GLN A 80 -6.82 8.63 6.36
N LYS A 81 -6.28 7.62 7.07
CA LYS A 81 -5.10 6.84 6.67
C LYS A 81 -5.32 5.36 6.92
N VAL A 82 -4.95 4.54 5.95
CA VAL A 82 -4.91 3.08 6.10
C VAL A 82 -3.46 2.62 6.14
N THR A 83 -3.13 1.73 7.09
CA THR A 83 -1.79 1.14 7.20
C THR A 83 -1.86 -0.37 6.99
N GLY A 84 -1.25 -0.87 5.93
CA GLY A 84 -1.18 -2.30 5.60
C GLY A 84 0.23 -2.85 5.79
N GLN A 85 0.34 -4.10 6.24
CA GLN A 85 1.63 -4.77 6.40
C GLN A 85 2.01 -5.52 5.12
N VAL A 86 3.05 -5.05 4.43
CA VAL A 86 3.50 -5.59 3.15
C VAL A 86 4.78 -6.41 3.30
N SER A 87 4.84 -7.56 2.65
CA SER A 87 5.99 -8.48 2.71
C SER A 87 6.88 -8.42 1.47
N HIS A 88 6.50 -7.67 0.44
CA HIS A 88 7.27 -7.57 -0.80
C HIS A 88 6.98 -6.27 -1.55
N PHE A 89 7.88 -5.87 -2.44
CA PHE A 89 7.63 -4.79 -3.38
C PHE A 89 6.63 -5.21 -4.46
N SER A 90 5.58 -4.42 -4.58
CA SER A 90 4.53 -4.59 -5.58
C SER A 90 3.66 -3.34 -5.69
N ASN A 91 2.59 -3.43 -6.47
CA ASN A 91 1.59 -2.36 -6.55
C ASN A 91 0.55 -2.53 -5.46
N TYR A 92 0.27 -1.46 -4.72
CA TYR A 92 -0.72 -1.45 -3.67
C TYR A 92 -1.66 -0.26 -3.85
N ALA A 93 -2.94 -0.48 -3.60
CA ALA A 93 -3.96 0.56 -3.70
C ALA A 93 -4.91 0.47 -2.50
N ILE A 94 -5.63 1.56 -2.23
CA ILE A 94 -6.71 1.56 -1.26
C ILE A 94 -7.96 0.92 -1.88
N ALA A 95 -8.55 -0.06 -1.19
CA ALA A 95 -9.83 -0.70 -1.54
C ALA A 95 -10.89 -0.46 -0.45
N TRP A 96 -12.17 -0.47 -0.85
CA TRP A 96 -13.35 -0.33 0.03
C TRP A 96 -14.58 -0.96 -0.60
#